data_AF-A0A436BPR4-F1
#
_entry.id   AF-A0A436BPR4-F1
#
_cell.length_a   1.000
_cell.length_b   1.000
_cell.length_c   1.000
_cell.angle_alpha   90.00
_cell.angle_beta   90.00
_cell.angle_gamma   90.00
#
_symmetry.space_group_name_H-M   'P 1'
#
loop_
_entity.id
_entity.type
_entity.pdbx_description
1 polymer ?
#
loop_
_entity_poly.entity_id
_entity_poly.type
_entity_poly.pdbx_seq_one_letter_code
_entity_poly.pdbx_strand_id
1 'polypeptide(L)'
;MAKGNHKRGRGKPQTHSLLEHYQPIDGVVDEMVDTSGNPRPAWKHFVEALEELGAEKLGQRFARADQYLRDAGVYYRVYDKAGANEREWPLAHVPVLIEESEWAAISAGLVQRAELFEETIADIYGPNRLVEKGILPAGLIAASPEYLRP
;
A
#
# COMPACT_ATOMS: atom_id res chain seq x y z
N MET A 1 9.62 -49.46 28.35
CA MET A 1 10.10 -48.13 27.94
C MET A 1 9.24 -47.65 26.78
N ALA A 2 8.33 -46.72 27.02
CA ALA A 2 7.48 -46.14 25.98
C ALA A 2 7.78 -44.64 25.92
N LYS A 3 8.27 -44.13 24.78
CA LYS A 3 8.39 -42.69 24.54
C LYS A 3 7.43 -42.30 23.44
N GLY A 4 6.54 -41.38 23.82
CA GLY A 4 5.33 -41.00 23.11
C GLY A 4 5.60 -40.16 21.87
N ASN A 5 4.83 -40.49 20.84
CA ASN A 5 4.73 -39.80 19.58
C ASN A 5 4.11 -38.41 19.82
N HIS A 6 4.89 -37.33 19.64
CA HIS A 6 4.38 -35.96 19.67
C HIS A 6 3.55 -35.71 18.39
N LYS A 7 2.25 -35.95 18.48
CA LYS A 7 1.30 -35.43 17.50
C LYS A 7 1.27 -33.91 17.63
N ARG A 8 1.90 -33.20 16.68
CA ARG A 8 1.67 -31.78 16.45
C ARG A 8 0.17 -31.59 16.21
N GLY A 9 -0.52 -30.96 17.16
CA GLY A 9 -1.91 -30.58 16.99
C GLY A 9 -2.03 -29.65 15.79
N ARG A 10 -2.84 -30.03 14.79
CA ARG A 10 -3.34 -29.07 13.82
C ARG A 10 -4.20 -28.09 14.62
N GLY A 11 -3.74 -26.83 14.73
CA GLY A 11 -4.51 -25.78 15.38
C GLY A 11 -5.89 -25.71 14.75
N LYS A 12 -6.93 -25.59 15.59
CA LYS A 12 -8.29 -25.32 15.10
C LYS A 12 -8.24 -24.01 14.29
N PRO A 13 -9.02 -23.89 13.20
CA PRO A 13 -9.18 -22.59 12.55
C PRO A 13 -9.69 -21.59 13.61
N GLN A 14 -8.97 -20.48 13.79
CA GLN A 14 -9.49 -19.36 14.57
C GLN A 14 -10.66 -18.81 13.76
N THR A 15 -11.88 -18.96 14.27
CA THR A 15 -13.06 -18.37 13.65
C THR A 15 -13.04 -16.88 13.98
N HIS A 16 -12.66 -16.05 13.02
CA HIS A 16 -12.70 -14.60 13.14
C HIS A 16 -14.10 -14.10 12.74
N SER A 17 -14.84 -13.52 13.68
CA SER A 17 -16.20 -13.01 13.43
C SER A 17 -16.20 -11.79 12.53
N LEU A 18 -15.13 -10.99 12.53
CA LEU A 18 -14.99 -9.84 11.62
C LEU A 18 -14.88 -10.25 10.15
N LEU A 19 -14.40 -11.47 9.89
CA LEU A 19 -14.13 -11.96 8.54
C LEU A 19 -15.21 -12.90 8.00
N GLU A 20 -16.26 -13.17 8.79
CA GLU A 20 -17.33 -14.11 8.42
C GLU A 20 -18.00 -13.76 7.08
N HIS A 21 -18.08 -12.47 6.76
CA HIS A 21 -18.67 -11.98 5.51
C HIS A 21 -17.65 -11.37 4.56
N TYR A 22 -16.36 -11.48 4.87
CA TYR A 22 -15.30 -10.96 4.00
C TYR A 22 -15.09 -11.90 2.81
N GLN A 23 -15.25 -11.36 1.60
CA GLN A 23 -15.02 -12.10 0.36
C GLN A 23 -13.94 -11.42 -0.47
N PRO A 24 -12.77 -12.06 -0.62
CA PRO A 24 -11.75 -11.62 -1.56
C PRO A 24 -12.30 -11.56 -2.98
N ILE A 25 -11.71 -10.69 -3.80
CA ILE A 25 -12.08 -10.59 -5.21
C ILE A 25 -11.47 -11.78 -5.97
N ASP A 26 -12.32 -12.53 -6.67
CA ASP A 26 -11.89 -13.68 -7.46
C ASP A 26 -10.78 -13.32 -8.45
N GLY A 27 -9.67 -14.07 -8.40
CA GLY A 27 -8.51 -13.88 -9.28
C GLY A 27 -7.58 -12.73 -8.89
N VAL A 28 -7.84 -12.02 -7.79
CA VAL A 28 -6.98 -10.95 -7.26
C VAL A 28 -6.32 -11.42 -5.97
N VAL A 29 -5.02 -11.13 -5.80
CA VAL A 29 -4.32 -11.41 -4.55
C VAL A 29 -4.83 -10.45 -3.47
N ASP A 30 -5.28 -11.03 -2.35
CA ASP A 30 -5.72 -10.28 -1.19
C ASP A 30 -4.56 -10.05 -0.21
N GLU A 31 -4.42 -8.82 0.27
CA GLU A 31 -3.36 -8.41 1.21
C GLU A 31 -3.64 -8.83 2.65
N MET A 32 -4.92 -9.03 3.02
CA MET A 32 -5.33 -9.37 4.38
C MET A 32 -5.45 -10.88 4.57
N VAL A 33 -6.07 -11.59 3.63
CA VAL A 33 -6.32 -13.03 3.74
C VAL A 33 -5.55 -13.87 2.72
N ASP A 34 -5.27 -15.13 3.08
CA ASP A 34 -4.69 -16.12 2.18
C ASP A 34 -5.75 -16.80 1.30
N THR A 35 -5.31 -17.67 0.39
CA THR A 35 -6.20 -18.44 -0.50
C THR A 35 -7.15 -19.40 0.23
N SER A 36 -6.95 -19.61 1.53
CA SER A 36 -7.82 -20.41 2.39
C SER A 36 -8.79 -19.54 3.22
N GLY A 37 -8.76 -18.22 3.02
CA GLY A 37 -9.58 -17.24 3.73
C GLY A 37 -9.09 -16.88 5.14
N ASN A 38 -7.88 -17.31 5.54
CA ASN A 38 -7.34 -16.98 6.86
C ASN A 38 -6.53 -15.68 6.80
N PRO A 39 -6.50 -14.87 7.88
CA PRO A 39 -5.60 -13.73 7.95
C PRO A 39 -4.14 -14.12 7.74
N ARG A 40 -3.45 -13.38 6.87
CA ARG A 40 -2.00 -13.47 6.70
C ARG A 40 -1.27 -13.12 8.00
N PRO A 41 -0.03 -13.59 8.21
CA PRO A 41 0.71 -13.40 9.47
C PRO A 41 0.74 -11.94 9.97
N ALA A 42 1.03 -10.99 9.10
CA ALA A 42 1.02 -9.55 9.41
C ALA A 42 -0.32 -9.04 9.97
N TRP A 43 -1.42 -9.65 9.56
CA TRP A 43 -2.79 -9.22 9.87
C TRP A 43 -3.39 -9.87 11.11
N LYS A 44 -2.85 -11.01 11.57
CA LYS A 44 -3.46 -11.79 12.67
C LYS A 44 -3.68 -10.96 13.93
N HIS A 45 -2.63 -10.36 14.46
CA HIS A 45 -2.70 -9.56 15.69
C HIS A 45 -3.59 -8.32 15.52
N PHE A 46 -3.60 -7.73 14.32
CA PHE A 46 -4.42 -6.56 14.05
C PHE A 46 -5.91 -6.92 14.00
N VAL A 47 -6.27 -8.00 13.31
CA VAL A 47 -7.65 -8.51 13.28
C VAL A 47 -8.13 -8.88 14.69
N GLU A 48 -7.32 -9.62 15.45
CA GLU A 48 -7.65 -9.99 16.85
C GLU A 48 -7.89 -8.73 17.72
N ALA A 49 -7.07 -7.69 17.57
CA ALA A 49 -7.24 -6.43 18.30
C ALA A 49 -8.51 -5.67 17.90
N LEU A 50 -8.91 -5.72 16.61
CA LEU A 50 -10.18 -5.16 16.16
C LEU A 50 -11.38 -5.94 16.72
N GLU A 51 -11.28 -7.27 16.79
CA GLU A 51 -12.32 -8.13 17.38
C GLU A 51 -12.50 -7.86 18.86
N GLU A 52 -11.40 -7.73 19.62
CA GLU A 52 -11.43 -7.40 21.05
C GLU A 52 -12.03 -6.02 21.31
N LEU A 53 -11.79 -5.05 20.42
CA LEU A 53 -12.36 -3.71 20.54
C LEU A 53 -13.88 -3.72 20.36
N GLY A 54 -14.39 -4.54 19.44
CA GLY A 54 -15.81 -4.66 19.12
C GLY A 54 -16.36 -3.54 18.24
N ALA A 55 -17.44 -3.83 17.52
CA ALA A 55 -18.01 -2.96 16.49
C ALA A 55 -18.40 -1.56 17.00
N GLU A 56 -18.96 -1.46 18.20
CA GLU A 56 -19.40 -0.17 18.77
C GLU A 56 -18.22 0.79 18.98
N LYS A 57 -17.17 0.34 19.68
CA LYS A 57 -15.98 1.16 19.93
C LYS A 57 -15.22 1.44 18.64
N LEU A 58 -15.19 0.51 17.71
CA LEU A 58 -14.57 0.72 16.40
C LEU A 58 -15.27 1.86 15.63
N GLY A 59 -16.61 1.83 15.58
CA GLY A 59 -17.41 2.91 14.98
C GLY A 59 -17.18 4.26 15.65
N GLN A 60 -17.10 4.31 16.99
CA GLN A 60 -16.77 5.54 17.72
C GLN A 60 -15.37 6.08 17.38
N ARG A 61 -14.36 5.20 17.23
CA ARG A 61 -13.01 5.61 16.84
C ARG A 61 -12.93 6.11 15.41
N PHE A 62 -13.64 5.46 14.47
CA PHE A 62 -13.70 5.88 13.07
C PHE A 62 -14.35 7.25 12.95
N ALA A 63 -15.53 7.46 13.58
CA ALA A 63 -16.20 8.75 13.59
C ALA A 63 -15.35 9.87 14.21
N ARG A 64 -14.56 9.54 15.25
CA ARG A 64 -13.62 10.49 15.85
C ARG A 64 -12.46 10.84 14.91
N ALA A 65 -11.94 9.88 14.16
CA ALA A 65 -10.90 10.12 13.15
C ALA A 65 -11.42 11.03 12.02
N ASP A 66 -12.65 10.79 11.55
CA ASP A 66 -13.31 11.66 10.56
C ASP A 66 -13.48 13.08 11.09
N GLN A 67 -13.97 13.23 12.32
CA GLN A 67 -14.14 14.53 12.93
C GLN A 67 -12.81 15.28 13.06
N TYR A 68 -11.76 14.57 13.48
CA TYR A 68 -10.43 15.16 13.58
C TYR A 68 -9.92 15.71 12.23
N LEU A 69 -10.12 14.98 11.13
CA LEU A 69 -9.70 15.44 9.81
C LEU A 69 -10.47 16.69 9.35
N ARG A 70 -11.78 16.73 9.60
CA ARG A 70 -12.60 17.92 9.34
C ARG A 70 -12.11 19.13 10.15
N ASP A 71 -11.88 18.93 11.44
CA ASP A 71 -11.45 20.00 12.35
C ASP A 71 -10.03 20.50 12.04
N ALA A 72 -9.15 19.61 11.57
CA ALA A 72 -7.79 19.94 11.15
C ALA A 72 -7.72 20.66 9.79
N GLY A 73 -8.85 20.82 9.10
CA GLY A 73 -8.91 21.50 7.81
C GLY A 73 -8.26 20.71 6.67
N VAL A 74 -8.17 19.38 6.79
CA VAL A 74 -7.57 18.53 5.77
C VAL A 74 -8.60 18.27 4.66
N TYR A 75 -8.55 19.11 3.63
CA TYR A 75 -9.40 19.01 2.44
C TYR A 75 -8.55 18.82 1.18
N TYR A 76 -9.05 18.06 0.22
CA TYR A 76 -8.49 18.00 -1.13
C TYR A 76 -9.33 18.87 -2.06
N ARG A 77 -8.67 19.69 -2.87
CA ARG A 77 -9.32 20.57 -3.84
C ARG A 77 -9.64 19.79 -5.10
N VAL A 78 -10.93 19.63 -5.37
CA VAL A 78 -11.41 19.18 -6.69
C VAL A 78 -11.57 20.42 -7.55
N TYR A 79 -10.82 20.48 -8.65
CA TYR A 79 -11.05 21.46 -9.70
C TYR A 79 -11.98 20.83 -10.74
N ASP A 80 -13.26 21.19 -10.70
CA ASP A 80 -14.24 20.79 -11.72
C ASP A 80 -14.62 21.97 -12.62
N LYS A 81 -15.45 21.72 -13.64
CA LYS A 81 -15.89 22.77 -14.59
C LYS A 81 -16.81 23.83 -13.96
N ALA A 82 -17.31 23.61 -12.75
CA ALA A 82 -18.19 24.52 -12.01
C ALA A 82 -17.45 25.34 -10.94
N GLY A 83 -16.21 25.00 -10.60
CA GLY A 83 -15.36 25.77 -9.67
C GLY A 83 -14.43 24.90 -8.83
N ALA A 84 -13.76 25.54 -7.86
CA ALA A 84 -13.02 24.80 -6.83
C ALA A 84 -14.01 24.36 -5.74
N ASN A 85 -14.24 23.05 -5.63
CA ASN A 85 -15.03 22.46 -4.56
C ASN A 85 -14.08 21.78 -3.55
N GLU A 86 -14.24 22.07 -2.27
CA GLU A 86 -13.53 21.38 -1.20
C GLU A 86 -14.27 20.09 -0.85
N ARG A 87 -13.54 18.97 -0.86
CA ARG A 87 -14.08 17.67 -0.47
C ARG A 87 -13.30 17.14 0.73
N GLU A 88 -14.01 16.49 1.65
CA GLU A 88 -13.40 15.77 2.78
C GLU A 88 -12.34 14.78 2.26
N TRP A 89 -11.19 14.75 2.93
CA TRP A 89 -10.13 13.81 2.59
C TRP A 89 -10.57 12.37 2.90
N PRO A 90 -10.60 11.45 1.91
CA PRO A 90 -11.02 10.07 2.16
C PRO A 90 -9.93 9.34 2.95
N LEU A 91 -10.15 9.16 4.25
CA LEU A 91 -9.28 8.37 5.11
C LEU A 91 -9.67 6.89 5.05
N ALA A 92 -8.70 6.03 4.78
CA ALA A 92 -8.82 4.60 5.06
C ALA A 92 -8.58 4.37 6.56
N HIS A 93 -9.62 4.00 7.31
CA HIS A 93 -9.48 3.74 8.74
C HIS A 93 -8.69 2.46 9.06
N VAL A 94 -8.73 1.50 8.14
CA VAL A 94 -7.96 0.27 8.23
C VAL A 94 -6.71 0.45 7.36
N PRO A 95 -5.50 0.41 7.95
CA PRO A 95 -4.27 0.53 7.19
C PRO A 95 -4.03 -0.72 6.36
N VAL A 96 -3.25 -0.61 5.30
CA VAL A 96 -2.62 -1.77 4.67
C VAL A 96 -1.38 -2.12 5.48
N LEU A 97 -1.32 -3.33 6.00
CA LEU A 97 -0.16 -3.82 6.76
C LEU A 97 0.84 -4.46 5.81
N ILE A 98 2.09 -4.03 5.91
CA ILE A 98 3.23 -4.54 5.13
C ILE A 98 4.26 -5.05 6.14
N GLU A 99 4.80 -6.25 5.93
CA GLU A 99 5.84 -6.77 6.83
C GLU A 99 7.13 -5.96 6.70
N GLU A 100 7.87 -5.84 7.80
CA GLU A 100 9.13 -5.06 7.83
C GLU A 100 10.14 -5.56 6.79
N SER A 101 10.26 -6.88 6.63
CA SER A 101 11.18 -7.48 5.66
C SER A 101 10.81 -7.17 4.21
N GLU A 102 9.50 -7.14 3.92
CA GLU A 102 8.96 -6.75 2.62
C GLU A 102 9.19 -5.26 2.37
N TRP A 103 8.88 -4.41 3.36
CA TRP A 103 9.09 -2.97 3.27
C TRP A 103 10.57 -2.61 3.06
N ALA A 104 11.49 -3.32 3.71
CA ALA A 104 12.92 -3.13 3.50
C ALA A 104 13.33 -3.38 2.04
N ALA A 105 12.79 -4.44 1.42
CA ALA A 105 13.07 -4.73 0.01
C ALA A 105 12.43 -3.69 -0.94
N ILE A 106 11.18 -3.30 -0.67
CA ILE A 106 10.46 -2.28 -1.46
C ILE A 106 11.19 -0.94 -1.38
N SER A 107 11.51 -0.47 -0.17
CA SER A 107 12.18 0.81 0.03
C SER A 107 13.56 0.86 -0.62
N ALA A 108 14.36 -0.21 -0.49
CA ALA A 108 15.66 -0.29 -1.17
C ALA A 108 15.51 -0.21 -2.71
N GLY A 109 14.52 -0.90 -3.28
CA GLY A 109 14.23 -0.83 -4.72
C GLY A 109 13.72 0.54 -5.17
N LEU A 110 12.91 1.21 -4.35
CA LEU A 110 12.42 2.56 -4.62
C LEU A 110 13.56 3.58 -4.62
N VAL A 111 14.45 3.52 -3.62
CA VAL A 111 15.63 4.39 -3.53
C VAL A 111 16.51 4.22 -4.77
N GLN A 112 16.87 2.97 -5.11
CA GLN A 112 17.67 2.67 -6.29
C GLN A 112 17.03 3.25 -7.57
N ARG A 113 15.71 3.09 -7.74
CA ARG A 113 15.01 3.54 -8.95
C ARG A 113 14.91 5.07 -9.01
N ALA A 114 14.73 5.73 -7.88
CA ALA A 114 14.76 7.19 -7.81
C ALA A 114 16.14 7.72 -8.21
N GLU A 115 17.21 7.15 -7.65
CA GLU A 115 18.59 7.52 -8.01
C GLU A 115 18.88 7.30 -9.50
N LEU A 116 18.45 6.15 -10.05
CA LEU A 116 18.59 5.87 -11.47
C LEU A 116 17.88 6.92 -12.33
N PHE A 117 16.64 7.29 -11.98
CA PHE A 117 15.89 8.29 -12.73
C PHE A 117 16.52 9.67 -12.64
N GLU A 118 17.01 10.08 -11.47
CA GLU A 118 17.68 11.37 -11.34
C GLU A 118 18.96 11.44 -12.17
N GLU A 119 19.82 10.42 -12.09
CA GLU A 119 21.05 10.37 -12.90
C GLU A 119 20.73 10.30 -14.39
N THR A 120 19.66 9.59 -14.77
CA THR A 120 19.22 9.52 -16.18
C THR A 120 18.74 10.88 -16.68
N ILE A 121 17.91 11.58 -15.91
CA ILE A 121 17.40 12.91 -16.26
C ILE A 121 18.55 13.92 -16.33
N ALA A 122 19.45 13.91 -15.35
CA ALA A 122 20.64 14.76 -15.33
C ALA A 122 21.56 14.50 -16.53
N ASP A 123 21.72 13.25 -16.97
CA ASP A 123 22.49 12.92 -18.16
C ASP A 123 21.82 13.44 -19.44
N ILE A 124 20.51 13.22 -19.60
CA ILE A 124 19.71 13.66 -20.75
C ILE A 124 19.75 15.19 -20.92
N TYR A 125 19.64 15.94 -19.82
CA TYR A 125 19.66 17.40 -19.85
C TYR A 125 21.07 18.01 -19.72
N GLY A 126 22.10 17.17 -19.62
CA GLY A 126 23.49 17.61 -19.52
C GLY A 126 24.37 16.89 -20.54
N PRO A 127 25.27 16.01 -20.08
CA PRO A 127 26.36 15.49 -20.91
C PRO A 127 25.93 14.47 -21.98
N ASN A 128 24.70 13.96 -21.97
CA ASN A 128 24.15 13.04 -22.97
C ASN A 128 24.97 11.75 -23.21
N ARG A 129 25.64 11.23 -22.18
CA ARG A 129 26.52 10.06 -22.30
C ARG A 129 25.74 8.78 -22.57
N LEU A 130 24.51 8.66 -22.07
CA LEU A 130 23.65 7.50 -22.32
C LEU A 130 23.27 7.40 -23.81
N VAL A 131 23.09 8.55 -24.47
CA VAL A 131 22.85 8.63 -25.91
C VAL A 131 24.14 8.37 -26.69
N GLU A 132 25.25 9.01 -26.30
CA GLU A 132 26.56 8.81 -26.92
C GLU A 132 26.99 7.33 -26.92
N LYS A 133 26.73 6.63 -25.81
CA LYS A 133 27.03 5.20 -25.65
C LYS A 133 25.99 4.27 -26.30
N GLY A 134 24.93 4.82 -26.89
CA GLY A 134 23.86 4.05 -27.53
C GLY A 134 22.97 3.27 -26.57
N ILE A 135 23.03 3.56 -25.26
CA ILE A 135 22.16 2.93 -24.24
C ILE A 135 20.74 3.48 -24.35
N LEU A 136 20.61 4.78 -24.62
CA LEU A 136 19.34 5.46 -24.81
C LEU A 136 19.23 6.01 -26.24
N PRO A 137 18.24 5.61 -27.05
CA PRO A 137 18.09 6.15 -28.39
C PRO A 137 17.71 7.64 -28.37
N ALA A 138 18.47 8.48 -29.06
CA ALA A 138 18.22 9.94 -29.13
C ALA A 138 16.79 10.28 -29.57
N GLY A 139 16.25 9.53 -30.53
CA GLY A 139 14.89 9.72 -31.04
C GLY A 139 13.80 9.51 -29.99
N LEU A 140 14.04 8.64 -29.00
CA LEU A 140 13.07 8.39 -27.91
C LEU A 140 12.89 9.65 -27.03
N ILE A 141 13.98 10.38 -26.82
CA ILE A 141 13.99 11.60 -26.02
C ILE A 141 13.43 12.76 -26.86
N ALA A 142 14.03 13.00 -28.03
CA ALA A 142 13.75 14.19 -28.84
C ALA A 142 12.31 14.24 -29.41
N ALA A 143 11.65 13.09 -29.54
CA ALA A 143 10.26 13.00 -29.98
C ALA A 143 9.25 13.13 -28.82
N SER A 144 9.69 13.09 -27.56
CA SER A 144 8.79 13.24 -26.43
C SER A 144 8.26 14.68 -26.34
N PRO A 145 6.95 14.91 -26.24
CA PRO A 145 6.38 16.24 -26.02
C PRO A 145 6.77 16.83 -24.65
N GLU A 146 7.12 15.97 -23.69
CA GLU A 146 7.53 16.35 -22.33
C GLU A 146 9.04 16.69 -22.23
N TYR A 147 9.80 16.48 -23.32
CA TYR A 147 11.21 16.86 -23.34
C TYR A 147 11.37 18.36 -23.54
N LEU A 148 11.92 19.04 -22.53
CA LEU A 148 12.13 20.48 -22.56
C LEU A 148 13.38 20.80 -23.36
N ARG A 149 13.21 21.30 -24.58
CA ARG A 149 14.34 21.69 -25.43
C ARG A 149 15.06 22.90 -24.80
N PRO A 150 16.38 22.85 -24.60
CA PRO A 150 17.16 23.98 -24.09
C PRO A 150 17.23 25.13 -25.10
#